data_AF-R9LW57-F1
#
_entry.id   AF-R9LW57-F1
#
_cell.length_a   1.000
_cell.length_b   1.000
_cell.length_c   1.000
_cell.angle_alpha   90.00
_cell.angle_beta   90.00
_cell.angle_gamma   90.00
#
_symmetry.space_group_name_H-M   'P 1'
#
loop_
_entity.id
_entity.type
_entity.pdbx_description
1 polymer ?
#
loop_
_entity_poly.entity_id
_entity_poly.type
_entity_poly.pdbx_seq_one_letter_code
_entity_poly.pdbx_strand_id
1 'polypeptide(L)'
;MKKDYYTLLLWQGVCAGACFWIKEIGWIFTIIGIVLVIVMETVLSQYAKSKDLQVFGTPFKGEKYLQDTGLLLVQLCFTIILWTVALILLSSYDLWSIFVFLIVMGIACFITFGIFFKQKRSQK
;
A
#
# COMPACT_ATOMS: atom_id res chain seq x y z
N MET A 1 12.56 -4.48 -10.36
CA MET A 1 12.51 -3.56 -9.20
C MET A 1 11.23 -2.72 -9.08
N LYS A 2 10.34 -2.61 -10.09
CA LYS A 2 9.07 -1.85 -9.93
C LYS A 2 7.92 -2.67 -9.31
N LYS A 3 8.05 -4.00 -9.27
CA LYS A 3 6.96 -4.93 -8.96
C LYS A 3 6.50 -4.84 -7.50
N ASP A 4 7.43 -4.71 -6.55
CA ASP A 4 7.18 -4.71 -5.11
C ASP A 4 6.24 -3.56 -4.69
N TYR A 5 6.51 -2.36 -5.19
CA TYR A 5 5.71 -1.16 -4.95
C TYR A 5 4.31 -1.26 -5.55
N TYR A 6 4.21 -1.72 -6.81
CA TYR A 6 2.89 -1.90 -7.45
C TYR A 6 2.07 -2.99 -6.77
N THR A 7 2.69 -4.05 -6.23
CA THR A 7 1.98 -5.04 -5.40
C THR A 7 1.39 -4.41 -4.16
N LEU A 8 2.12 -3.51 -3.48
CA LEU A 8 1.62 -2.80 -2.30
C LEU A 8 0.48 -1.84 -2.66
N LEU A 9 0.63 -1.05 -3.73
CA LEU A 9 -0.44 -0.15 -4.20
C LEU A 9 -1.70 -0.92 -4.60
N LEU A 10 -1.55 -2.04 -5.32
CA LEU A 10 -2.68 -2.90 -5.69
C LEU A 10 -3.40 -3.41 -4.44
N TRP A 11 -2.64 -3.88 -3.45
CA TRP A 11 -3.21 -4.35 -2.19
C TRP A 11 -3.97 -3.24 -1.46
N GLN A 12 -3.39 -2.03 -1.39
CA GLN A 12 -4.07 -0.86 -0.81
C GLN A 12 -5.37 -0.52 -1.55
N GLY A 13 -5.36 -0.56 -2.88
CA GLY A 13 -6.54 -0.35 -3.70
C GLY A 13 -7.63 -1.40 -3.47
N VAL A 14 -7.25 -2.67 -3.32
CA VAL A 14 -8.19 -3.75 -2.99
C VAL A 14 -8.81 -3.53 -1.60
N CYS A 15 -8.03 -3.13 -0.59
CA CYS A 15 -8.54 -2.80 0.73
C CYS A 15 -9.55 -1.63 0.68
N ALA A 16 -9.20 -0.53 0.00
CA ALA A 16 -10.06 0.64 -0.13
C ALA A 16 -11.36 0.34 -0.91
N GLY A 17 -11.27 -0.49 -1.96
CA GLY A 17 -12.41 -0.92 -2.77
C GLY A 17 -13.30 -1.94 -2.06
N ALA A 18 -12.74 -2.80 -1.21
CA ALA A 18 -13.52 -3.76 -0.43
C ALA A 18 -14.42 -3.07 0.59
N CYS A 19 -13.91 -2.02 1.26
CA CYS A 19 -14.71 -1.24 2.22
C CYS A 19 -15.84 -0.42 1.58
N PHE A 20 -15.78 -0.13 0.28
CA PHE A 20 -16.82 0.62 -0.44
C PHE A 20 -18.19 -0.07 -0.37
N TRP A 21 -18.23 -1.38 -0.21
CA TRP A 21 -19.46 -2.17 -0.14
C TRP A 21 -20.23 -2.00 1.17
N ILE A 22 -19.66 -1.34 2.17
CA ILE A 22 -20.37 -0.95 3.40
C ILE A 22 -21.24 0.27 3.08
N LYS A 23 -22.57 0.11 3.05
CA LYS A 23 -23.49 1.14 2.56
C LYS A 23 -23.46 2.42 3.39
N GLU A 24 -23.30 2.29 4.69
CA GLU A 24 -23.42 3.38 5.66
C GLU A 24 -22.17 4.27 5.66
N ILE A 25 -21.00 3.65 5.70
CA ILE A 25 -19.72 4.34 5.96
C ILE A 25 -18.61 3.98 4.98
N GLY A 26 -18.86 3.09 4.01
CA GLY A 26 -17.84 2.57 3.10
C GLY A 26 -17.16 3.66 2.29
N TRP A 27 -17.94 4.62 1.78
CA TRP A 27 -17.43 5.77 1.02
C TRP A 27 -16.51 6.67 1.87
N ILE A 28 -16.82 6.88 3.15
CA ILE A 28 -15.98 7.66 4.07
C ILE A 28 -14.63 6.96 4.24
N PHE A 29 -14.65 5.64 4.46
CA PHE A 29 -13.44 4.85 4.62
C PHE A 29 -12.60 4.80 3.33
N THR A 30 -13.23 4.68 2.18
CA THR A 30 -12.53 4.76 0.88
C THR A 30 -11.86 6.12 0.70
N ILE A 31 -12.53 7.23 1.03
CA ILE A 31 -11.94 8.57 0.95
C ILE A 31 -10.77 8.72 1.94
N ILE A 32 -10.94 8.27 3.19
CA ILE A 32 -9.87 8.30 4.20
C ILE A 32 -8.67 7.48 3.73
N GLY A 33 -8.90 6.29 3.18
CA GLY A 33 -7.85 5.44 2.62
C GLY A 33 -7.10 6.12 1.47
N ILE A 34 -7.81 6.75 0.53
CA ILE A 34 -7.21 7.50 -0.58
C ILE A 34 -6.38 8.69 -0.06
N VAL A 35 -6.95 9.48 0.87
CA VAL A 35 -6.24 10.63 1.46
C VAL A 35 -4.98 10.17 2.19
N LEU A 36 -5.05 9.08 2.96
CA LEU A 36 -3.89 8.50 3.62
C LEU A 36 -2.82 8.05 2.63
N VAL A 37 -3.20 7.38 1.53
CA VAL A 37 -2.25 7.00 0.47
C VAL A 37 -1.57 8.24 -0.13
N ILE A 38 -2.34 9.30 -0.43
CA ILE A 38 -1.80 10.55 -0.98
C ILE A 38 -0.88 11.25 0.03
N VAL A 39 -1.28 11.36 1.29
CA VAL A 39 -0.46 11.96 2.36
C VAL A 39 0.82 11.16 2.54
N MET A 40 0.73 9.84 2.55
CA MET A 40 1.90 8.98 2.65
C MET A 40 2.82 9.22 1.45
N GLU A 41 2.33 9.18 0.21
CA GLU A 41 3.12 9.52 -0.99
C GLU A 41 3.76 10.92 -0.90
N THR A 42 3.07 11.89 -0.33
CA THR A 42 3.59 13.26 -0.14
C THR A 42 4.72 13.31 0.89
N VAL A 43 4.55 12.67 2.04
CA VAL A 43 5.58 12.57 3.10
C VAL A 43 6.79 11.78 2.59
N LEU A 44 6.55 10.69 1.85
CA LEU A 44 7.59 9.87 1.21
C LEU A 44 8.37 10.70 0.18
N SER A 45 7.70 11.54 -0.61
CA SER A 45 8.33 12.47 -1.55
C SER A 45 9.21 13.51 -0.85
N GLN A 46 8.75 14.08 0.27
CA GLN A 46 9.53 15.03 1.06
C GLN A 46 10.76 14.37 1.72
N TYR A 47 10.61 13.15 2.23
CA TYR A 47 11.73 12.38 2.78
C TYR A 47 12.78 12.05 1.72
N ALA A 48 12.36 11.68 0.51
CA ALA A 48 13.29 11.45 -0.60
C ALA A 48 14.08 12.71 -0.97
N LYS A 49 13.43 13.88 -0.91
CA LYS A 49 14.09 15.18 -1.12
C LYS A 49 15.12 15.49 -0.04
N SER A 50 14.87 15.14 1.22
CA SER A 50 15.79 15.41 2.34
C SER A 50 17.01 14.49 2.40
N LYS A 51 17.00 13.36 1.67
CA LYS A 51 18.12 12.42 1.55
C LYS A 51 19.02 12.68 0.34
N ASP A 52 18.92 13.84 -0.31
CA ASP A 52 19.62 14.19 -1.56
C ASP A 52 19.43 13.15 -2.68
N LEU A 53 18.30 12.45 -2.67
CA LEU A 53 17.95 11.51 -3.75
C LEU A 53 17.45 12.26 -5.00
N GLN A 54 17.28 13.60 -4.92
CA GLN A 54 16.95 14.52 -6.02
C GLN A 54 17.59 15.91 -5.83
N VAL A 55 18.05 16.52 -6.94
CA VAL A 55 18.46 17.93 -7.02
C VAL A 55 17.28 18.79 -7.50
N PHE A 56 17.10 19.96 -6.89
CA PHE A 56 16.03 20.93 -7.17
C PHE A 56 15.85 21.15 -8.69
N GLY A 57 14.61 20.99 -9.20
CA GLY A 57 14.26 21.28 -10.60
C GLY A 57 14.38 20.12 -11.60
N THR A 58 14.71 18.89 -11.17
CA THR A 58 14.68 17.72 -12.07
C THR A 58 13.37 16.93 -11.97
N PRO A 59 12.81 16.44 -13.10
CA PRO A 59 11.56 15.69 -13.10
C PRO A 59 11.70 14.41 -12.29
N PHE A 60 10.61 14.04 -11.62
CA PHE A 60 10.49 12.91 -10.70
C PHE A 60 11.06 11.62 -11.32
N LYS A 61 12.32 11.26 -11.01
CA LYS A 61 12.87 9.96 -11.40
C LYS A 61 12.31 8.89 -10.47
N GLY A 62 11.06 8.48 -10.71
CA GLY A 62 10.37 7.39 -9.98
C GLY A 62 11.16 6.08 -9.93
N GLU A 63 12.21 5.95 -10.72
CA GLU A 63 13.10 4.78 -10.72
C GLU A 63 14.04 4.68 -9.51
N LYS A 64 14.44 5.81 -8.90
CA LYS A 64 15.22 5.80 -7.64
C LYS A 64 14.34 5.61 -6.40
N TYR A 65 13.09 6.05 -6.46
CA TYR A 65 12.06 5.86 -5.43
C TYR A 65 11.77 4.37 -5.15
N LEU A 66 11.78 3.54 -6.20
CA LEU A 66 11.54 2.09 -6.12
C LEU A 66 12.72 1.29 -5.53
N GLN A 67 13.86 1.95 -5.28
CA GLN A 67 15.09 1.28 -4.85
C GLN A 67 15.35 1.36 -3.34
N ASP A 68 14.73 2.28 -2.61
CA ASP A 68 14.90 2.43 -1.16
C ASP A 68 14.09 1.37 -0.39
N THR A 69 14.79 0.58 0.42
CA THR A 69 14.22 -0.52 1.20
C THR A 69 13.42 0.00 2.40
N GLY A 70 13.82 1.12 3.01
CA GLY A 70 13.15 1.69 4.18
C GLY A 70 11.75 2.18 3.83
N LEU A 71 11.63 2.88 2.70
CA LEU A 71 10.35 3.39 2.18
C LEU A 71 9.36 2.25 1.85
N LEU A 72 9.83 1.17 1.23
CA LEU A 72 9.01 -0.03 0.95
C LEU A 72 8.51 -0.70 2.24
N LEU A 73 9.33 -0.73 3.30
CA LEU A 73 8.91 -1.28 4.59
C LEU A 73 7.86 -0.41 5.27
N VAL A 74 7.99 0.92 5.23
CA VAL A 74 6.95 1.82 5.76
C VAL A 74 5.63 1.63 5.02
N GLN A 75 5.67 1.53 3.69
CA GLN A 75 4.49 1.28 2.88
C GLN A 75 3.87 -0.11 3.14
N LEU A 76 4.68 -1.14 3.37
CA LEU A 76 4.19 -2.46 3.79
C LEU A 76 3.47 -2.38 5.14
N CYS A 77 4.07 -1.74 6.15
CA CYS A 77 3.44 -1.56 7.46
C CYS A 77 2.10 -0.85 7.35
N PHE A 78 2.04 0.22 6.57
CA PHE A 78 0.79 0.95 6.32
C PHE A 78 -0.26 0.07 5.64
N THR A 79 0.14 -0.71 4.64
CA THR A 79 -0.75 -1.64 3.91
C THR A 79 -1.33 -2.71 4.84
N ILE A 80 -0.51 -3.24 5.76
CA ILE A 80 -0.96 -4.21 6.77
C ILE A 80 -2.00 -3.57 7.69
N ILE A 81 -1.75 -2.36 8.19
CA ILE A 81 -2.70 -1.63 9.06
C ILE A 81 -4.02 -1.41 8.32
N LEU A 82 -3.96 -0.94 7.07
CA LEU A 82 -5.15 -0.72 6.24
C LEU A 82 -5.93 -2.02 6.03
N TRP A 83 -5.23 -3.12 5.77
CA TRP A 83 -5.84 -4.44 5.61
C TRP A 83 -6.51 -4.92 6.90
N THR A 84 -5.86 -4.78 8.06
CA THR A 84 -6.45 -5.13 9.36
C THR A 84 -7.72 -4.31 9.65
N VAL A 85 -7.67 -3.00 9.44
CA VAL A 85 -8.84 -2.12 9.65
C VAL A 85 -9.98 -2.50 8.71
N ALA A 86 -9.69 -2.77 7.44
CA ALA A 86 -10.68 -3.22 6.47
C ALA A 86 -11.32 -4.56 6.88
N LEU A 87 -10.55 -5.51 7.38
CA LEU A 87 -11.07 -6.79 7.88
C LEU A 87 -11.99 -6.62 9.10
N ILE A 88 -11.61 -5.77 10.06
CA ILE A 88 -12.44 -5.47 11.24
C ILE A 88 -13.78 -4.87 10.79
N LEU A 89 -13.75 -3.92 9.85
CA LEU A 89 -14.96 -3.30 9.31
C LEU A 89 -15.85 -4.31 8.60
N LEU A 90 -15.31 -5.09 7.66
CA LEU A 90 -16.10 -6.08 6.93
C LEU A 90 -16.71 -7.13 7.86
N SER A 91 -15.98 -7.53 8.91
CA SER A 91 -16.50 -8.43 9.95
C SER A 91 -17.60 -7.78 10.79
N SER A 92 -17.50 -6.48 11.08
CA SER A 92 -18.50 -5.77 11.91
C SER A 92 -19.82 -5.52 11.18
N TYR A 93 -19.80 -5.56 9.84
CA TYR A 93 -20.95 -5.36 8.97
C TYR A 93 -21.44 -6.65 8.29
N ASP A 94 -21.02 -7.82 8.78
CA ASP A 94 -21.42 -9.14 8.27
C ASP A 94 -21.17 -9.37 6.76
N LEU A 95 -20.21 -8.66 6.17
CA LEU A 95 -19.83 -8.80 4.76
C LEU A 95 -18.86 -9.97 4.55
N TRP A 96 -19.27 -11.17 4.97
CA TRP A 96 -18.42 -12.37 5.05
C TRP A 96 -17.79 -12.79 3.72
N SER A 97 -18.50 -12.68 2.60
CA SER A 97 -17.95 -13.01 1.28
C SER A 97 -16.80 -12.08 0.88
N ILE A 98 -16.94 -10.78 1.16
CA ILE A 98 -15.92 -9.76 0.85
C ILE A 98 -14.76 -9.88 1.84
N PHE A 99 -15.05 -10.21 3.11
CA PHE A 99 -14.05 -10.49 4.13
C PHE A 99 -13.13 -11.65 3.72
N VAL A 100 -13.68 -12.79 3.30
CA VAL A 100 -12.89 -13.95 2.85
C VAL A 100 -12.08 -13.61 1.61
N PHE A 101 -12.67 -12.90 0.64
CA PHE A 101 -11.95 -12.43 -0.54
C PHE A 101 -10.75 -11.54 -0.16
N LEU A 102 -10.95 -10.60 0.77
CA LEU A 102 -9.91 -9.67 1.20
C LEU A 102 -8.78 -10.40 1.97
N ILE A 103 -9.09 -11.47 2.71
CA ILE A 103 -8.07 -12.32 3.33
C ILE A 103 -7.20 -12.99 2.26
N VAL A 104 -7.81 -13.69 1.31
CA VAL A 104 -7.08 -14.43 0.27
C VAL A 104 -6.22 -13.49 -0.56
N MET A 105 -6.77 -12.35 -0.98
CA MET A 105 -6.04 -11.34 -1.74
C MET A 105 -4.89 -10.72 -0.93
N GLY A 106 -5.10 -10.45 0.36
CA GLY A 106 -4.05 -9.92 1.22
C GLY A 106 -2.88 -10.89 1.39
N ILE A 107 -3.18 -12.17 1.63
CA ILE A 107 -2.16 -13.23 1.70
C ILE A 107 -1.40 -13.35 0.37
N ALA A 108 -2.10 -13.37 -0.76
CA ALA A 108 -1.49 -13.45 -2.08
C ALA A 108 -0.56 -12.26 -2.37
N CYS A 109 -0.99 -11.04 -2.01
CA CYS A 109 -0.17 -9.83 -2.16
C CYS A 109 1.04 -9.85 -1.22
N PHE A 110 0.87 -10.29 0.02
CA PHE A 110 1.97 -10.41 0.99
C PHE A 110 3.03 -11.41 0.54
N ILE A 111 2.62 -12.61 0.09
CA ILE A 111 3.54 -13.62 -0.44
C ILE A 111 4.26 -13.09 -1.67
N THR A 112 3.54 -12.48 -2.60
CA THR A 112 4.09 -11.91 -3.83
C THR A 112 5.10 -10.80 -3.52
N PHE A 113 4.79 -9.91 -2.57
CA PHE A 113 5.71 -8.90 -2.06
C PHE A 113 6.96 -9.55 -1.46
N GLY A 114 6.81 -10.56 -0.60
CA GLY A 114 7.92 -11.28 0.01
C GLY A 114 8.86 -11.94 -1.00
N ILE A 115 8.30 -12.55 -2.05
CA ILE A 115 9.07 -13.14 -3.15
C ILE A 115 9.88 -12.06 -3.88
N PHE A 116 9.23 -10.96 -4.29
CA PHE A 116 9.92 -9.90 -5.03
C PHE A 116 10.96 -9.18 -4.16
N PHE A 117 10.65 -8.94 -2.89
CA PHE A 117 11.58 -8.34 -1.92
C PHE A 117 12.81 -9.23 -1.70
N LYS A 118 12.63 -10.55 -1.57
CA LYS A 118 13.73 -11.52 -1.46
C LYS A 118 14.60 -11.52 -2.72
N GLN A 119 13.99 -11.53 -3.92
CA GLN A 119 14.71 -11.45 -5.19
C GLN A 119 15.55 -10.17 -5.29
N LYS A 120 14.98 -9.01 -4.89
CA LYS A 120 15.69 -7.74 -4.85
C LYS A 120 16.91 -7.78 -3.92
N ARG A 121 16.79 -8.42 -2.77
CA ARG A 121 17.88 -8.54 -1.79
C ARG A 121 19.01 -9.47 -2.24
N SER A 122 18.71 -10.45 -3.10
CA SER A 122 19.69 -11.39 -3.66
C SER A 122 20.43 -10.86 -4.90
N GLN A 123 19.96 -9.76 -5.49
CA GLN A 123 20.56 -9.09 -6.67
C GLN A 123 21.42 -7.87 -6.31
N LYS A 124 21.43 -7.46 -5.05
CA LYS A 124 22.34 -6.43 -4.49
C LYS A 124 23.54 -7.12 -3.85
#